data_AF-A0A897MXG0-F1
#
_entry.id   AF-A0A897MXG0-F1
#
_cell.length_a   1.000
_cell.length_b   1.000
_cell.length_c   1.000
_cell.angle_alpha   90.00
_cell.angle_beta   90.00
_cell.angle_gamma   90.00
#
_symmetry.space_group_name_H-M   'P 1'
#
loop_
_entity.id
_entity.type
_entity.pdbx_description
1 polymer ?
#
loop_
_entity_poly.entity_id
_entity_poly.type
_entity_poly.pdbx_seq_one_letter_code
_entity_poly.pdbx_strand_id
1 'polypeptide(L)'
;MSQPMTEYLSQDMHCEGLLECIHGLKELDKEVFRTLSDADDPMTVDEIAEEVERERSTAYRSVQRLLSSGFIQKEQVNYDQGGYYHVYHPTDPDQIADDMQRVLNDWYAKMGQLISEFREQYRDSTPVEQ
;
A
#
# COMPACT_ATOMS: atom_id res chain seq x y z
N MET A 1 8.57 -1.29 22.03
CA MET A 1 8.28 0.11 22.42
C MET A 1 7.82 0.81 21.16
N SER A 2 6.60 1.32 21.13
CA SER A 2 6.08 2.07 19.98
C SER A 2 6.86 3.39 19.88
N GLN A 3 7.54 3.64 18.76
CA GLN A 3 8.16 4.95 18.54
C GLN A 3 7.07 6.03 18.44
N PRO A 4 7.30 7.25 18.94
CA PRO A 4 6.40 8.38 18.72
C PRO A 4 6.17 8.58 17.22
N MET A 5 4.92 8.77 16.81
CA MET A 5 4.56 9.05 15.41
C MET A 5 5.34 10.26 14.86
N THR A 6 5.64 11.23 15.72
CA THR A 6 6.46 12.40 15.37
C THR A 6 7.89 12.05 15.00
N GLU A 7 8.49 11.05 15.64
CA GLU A 7 9.86 10.61 15.34
C GLU A 7 9.89 9.90 13.98
N TYR A 8 8.90 9.04 13.72
CA TYR A 8 8.78 8.31 12.46
C TYR A 8 8.50 9.23 11.27
N LEU A 9 7.64 10.23 11.43
CA LEU A 9 7.32 11.22 10.38
C LEU A 9 8.41 12.29 10.18
N SER A 10 9.36 12.42 11.12
CA SER A 10 10.45 13.40 11.04
C SER A 10 11.72 12.90 10.35
N GLN A 11 11.79 11.60 10.03
CA GLN A 11 12.90 11.03 9.27
C GLN A 11 12.78 11.39 7.79
N ASP A 12 13.90 11.47 7.08
CA ASP A 12 13.92 11.72 5.64
C ASP A 12 13.20 10.57 4.90
N MET A 13 11.96 10.79 4.50
CA MET A 13 11.15 9.83 3.76
C MET A 13 11.34 10.01 2.24
N HIS A 14 11.84 8.96 1.57
CA HIS A 14 11.90 8.89 0.11
C HIS A 14 10.65 8.20 -0.47
N CYS A 15 10.38 8.38 -1.76
CA CYS A 15 9.22 7.78 -2.46
C CYS A 15 9.12 6.27 -2.24
N GLU A 16 10.22 5.53 -2.35
CA GLU A 16 10.24 4.09 -2.10
C GLU A 16 9.98 3.72 -0.63
N GLY A 17 10.28 4.62 0.30
CA GLY A 17 9.95 4.48 1.73
C GLY A 17 8.49 4.77 2.04
N LEU A 18 7.80 5.60 1.24
CA LEU A 18 6.35 5.81 1.36
C LEU A 18 5.56 4.53 1.09
N LEU A 19 6.05 3.70 0.16
CA LEU A 19 5.47 2.39 -0.16
C LEU A 19 5.50 1.43 1.04
N GLU A 20 6.60 1.44 1.78
CA GLU A 20 6.71 0.70 3.05
C GLU A 20 5.81 1.29 4.14
N CYS A 21 5.82 2.62 4.29
CA CYS A 21 5.19 3.28 5.42
C CYS A 21 3.66 3.33 5.33
N ILE A 22 3.11 3.59 4.13
CA ILE A 22 1.66 3.70 3.92
C ILE A 22 1.05 2.32 3.66
N HIS A 23 1.74 1.47 2.90
CA HIS A 23 1.16 0.22 2.39
C HIS A 23 1.79 -1.06 2.97
N GLY A 24 2.83 -0.94 3.82
CA GLY A 24 3.46 -2.10 4.46
C GLY A 24 4.17 -3.03 3.46
N LEU A 25 4.56 -2.50 2.30
CA LEU A 25 5.19 -3.29 1.24
C LEU A 25 6.59 -3.73 1.65
N LYS A 26 6.91 -5.00 1.44
CA LYS A 26 8.23 -5.59 1.68
C LYS A 26 9.14 -5.32 0.49
N GLU A 27 10.44 -5.58 0.66
CA GLU A 27 11.41 -5.44 -0.44
C GLU A 27 11.02 -6.25 -1.68
N LEU A 28 10.57 -7.48 -1.50
CA LEU A 28 10.05 -8.30 -2.59
C LEU A 28 8.80 -7.72 -3.26
N ASP A 29 7.96 -7.00 -2.51
CA ASP A 29 6.77 -6.36 -3.10
C ASP A 29 7.18 -5.22 -4.03
N LYS A 30 8.21 -4.46 -3.65
CA LYS A 30 8.79 -3.42 -4.52
C LYS A 30 9.43 -4.03 -5.77
N GLU A 31 10.16 -5.12 -5.60
CA GLU A 31 10.78 -5.86 -6.71
C GLU A 31 9.72 -6.33 -7.72
N VAL A 32 8.66 -7.00 -7.25
CA VAL A 32 7.53 -7.42 -8.10
C VAL A 32 6.86 -6.23 -8.78
N PHE A 33 6.67 -5.12 -8.07
CA PHE A 33 6.06 -3.92 -8.66
C PHE A 33 6.95 -3.29 -9.75
N ARG A 34 8.26 -3.21 -9.54
CA ARG A 34 9.22 -2.75 -10.56
C ARG A 34 9.20 -3.67 -11.78
N THR A 35 9.28 -4.98 -11.57
CA THR A 35 9.17 -5.97 -12.66
C THR A 35 7.93 -5.74 -13.51
N LEU A 36 6.77 -5.54 -12.88
CA LEU A 36 5.52 -5.26 -13.60
C LEU A 36 5.51 -3.89 -14.28
N SER A 37 6.19 -2.90 -13.71
CA SER A 37 6.28 -1.54 -14.27
C SER A 37 7.23 -1.43 -15.47
N ASP A 38 8.26 -2.28 -15.49
CA ASP A 38 9.26 -2.34 -16.56
C ASP A 38 8.83 -3.29 -17.69
N ALA A 39 7.83 -4.14 -17.45
CA ALA A 39 7.29 -5.07 -18.46
C ALA A 39 6.39 -4.35 -19.47
N ASP A 40 6.57 -4.64 -20.76
CA ASP A 40 5.72 -4.12 -21.83
C ASP A 40 4.32 -4.76 -21.84
N ASP A 41 4.21 -6.00 -21.36
CA ASP A 41 2.97 -6.80 -21.37
C ASP A 41 2.57 -7.27 -19.96
N PRO A 42 1.26 -7.43 -19.67
CA PRO A 42 0.79 -7.99 -18.41
C PRO A 42 1.32 -9.40 -18.15
N MET A 43 1.76 -9.65 -16.92
CA MET A 43 2.42 -10.91 -16.55
C MET A 43 1.55 -11.79 -15.66
N THR A 44 1.67 -13.10 -15.82
CA THR A 44 1.12 -14.09 -14.89
C THR A 44 1.95 -14.18 -13.62
N VAL A 45 1.39 -14.80 -12.57
CA VAL A 45 2.14 -15.05 -11.32
C VAL A 45 3.37 -15.92 -11.56
N ASP A 46 3.29 -16.84 -12.53
CA ASP A 46 4.37 -17.74 -12.86
C ASP A 46 5.53 -16.98 -13.51
N GLU A 47 5.25 -16.11 -14.49
CA GLU A 47 6.26 -15.24 -15.10
C GLU A 47 6.86 -14.25 -14.09
N ILE A 48 6.04 -13.66 -13.23
CA ILE A 48 6.53 -12.78 -12.14
C ILE A 48 7.49 -13.55 -11.23
N ALA A 49 7.16 -14.79 -10.88
CA ALA A 49 7.98 -15.61 -9.99
C ALA A 49 9.35 -15.96 -10.61
N GLU A 50 9.36 -16.23 -11.91
CA GLU A 50 10.58 -16.45 -12.68
C GLU A 50 11.46 -15.20 -12.70
N GLU A 51 10.89 -14.03 -13.00
CA GLU A 51 11.64 -12.77 -13.13
C GLU A 51 12.24 -12.29 -11.80
N VAL A 52 11.53 -12.45 -10.68
CA VAL A 52 12.05 -12.08 -9.34
C VAL A 52 12.87 -13.21 -8.68
N GLU A 53 13.12 -14.30 -9.41
CA GLU A 53 13.85 -15.48 -8.93
C GLU A 53 13.32 -16.01 -7.59
N ARG A 54 12.00 -16.21 -7.48
CA ARG A 54 11.35 -16.74 -6.27
C ARG A 54 10.44 -17.91 -6.59
N GLU A 55 10.17 -18.70 -5.56
CA GLU A 55 9.09 -19.68 -5.64
C GLU A 55 7.76 -18.99 -5.91
N ARG A 56 6.96 -19.60 -6.79
CA ARG A 56 5.60 -19.17 -7.14
C ARG A 56 4.73 -18.79 -5.95
N SER A 57 4.79 -19.57 -4.86
CA SER A 57 3.98 -19.30 -3.66
C SER A 57 4.39 -18.01 -2.94
N THR A 58 5.68 -17.65 -3.02
CA THR A 58 6.25 -16.44 -2.43
C THR A 58 5.90 -15.22 -3.29
N ALA A 59 6.08 -15.32 -4.62
CA ALA A 59 5.65 -14.29 -5.56
C ALA A 59 4.14 -14.04 -5.47
N TYR A 60 3.32 -15.10 -5.41
CA TYR A 60 1.87 -14.99 -5.24
C TYR A 60 1.46 -14.16 -4.02
N ARG A 61 2.12 -14.35 -2.87
CA ARG A 61 1.82 -13.56 -1.67
C ARG A 61 2.16 -12.08 -1.85
N SER A 62 3.21 -11.77 -2.60
CA SER A 62 3.58 -10.39 -2.93
C SER A 62 2.58 -9.76 -3.90
N VAL A 63 2.21 -10.48 -4.97
CA VAL A 63 1.14 -10.08 -5.90
C VAL A 63 -0.16 -9.82 -5.16
N GLN A 64 -0.57 -10.69 -4.23
CA GLN A 64 -1.79 -10.47 -3.45
C GLN A 64 -1.71 -9.22 -2.55
N ARG A 65 -0.55 -8.93 -1.94
CA ARG A 65 -0.37 -7.69 -1.16
C ARG A 65 -0.49 -6.46 -2.07
N LEU A 66 0.21 -6.45 -3.19
CA LEU A 66 0.17 -5.36 -4.17
C LEU A 66 -1.24 -5.14 -4.74
N LEU A 67 -1.97 -6.22 -5.01
CA LEU A 67 -3.36 -6.16 -5.48
C LEU A 67 -4.27 -5.56 -4.40
N SER A 68 -4.08 -5.96 -3.14
CA SER A 68 -4.85 -5.44 -2.02
C SER A 68 -4.56 -3.97 -1.70
N SER A 69 -3.33 -3.52 -1.96
CA SER A 69 -2.93 -2.12 -1.78
C SER A 69 -3.21 -1.24 -3.00
N GLY A 70 -3.71 -1.81 -4.10
CA GLY A 70 -4.07 -1.07 -5.31
C GLY A 70 -2.91 -0.76 -6.26
N PHE A 71 -1.72 -1.29 -6.00
CA PHE A 71 -0.52 -1.03 -6.82
C PHE A 71 -0.54 -1.74 -8.16
N ILE A 72 -1.25 -2.85 -8.23
CA ILE A 72 -1.40 -3.63 -9.45
C ILE A 72 -2.86 -3.94 -9.65
N GLN A 73 -3.22 -4.20 -10.90
CA GLN A 73 -4.54 -4.65 -11.29
C GLN A 73 -4.46 -6.09 -11.77
N LYS A 74 -5.62 -6.74 -11.84
CA LYS A 74 -5.77 -8.13 -12.26
C LYS A 74 -6.75 -8.19 -13.42
N GLU A 75 -6.30 -8.78 -14.52
CA GLU A 75 -7.13 -9.04 -15.69
C GLU A 75 -7.30 -10.55 -15.90
N GLN A 76 -8.46 -10.94 -16.42
CA GLN A 76 -8.71 -12.31 -16.85
C GLN A 76 -8.62 -12.38 -18.37
N VAL A 77 -7.66 -13.18 -18.85
CA VAL A 77 -7.51 -13.45 -20.28
C VAL A 77 -8.09 -14.83 -20.57
N ASN A 78 -8.98 -14.90 -21.56
CA ASN A 78 -9.66 -16.15 -21.95
C ASN A 78 -8.95 -16.76 -23.17
N TYR A 79 -8.80 -18.08 -23.16
CA TYR A 79 -8.30 -18.81 -24.32
C TYR A 79 -9.39 -19.02 -25.37
N ASP A 80 -9.01 -19.03 -26.65
CA ASP A 80 -9.91 -19.31 -27.77
C ASP A 80 -10.59 -20.69 -27.68
N GLN A 81 -9.91 -21.67 -27.06
CA GLN A 81 -10.38 -23.04 -26.91
C GLN A 81 -11.06 -23.32 -25.55
N GLY A 82 -11.32 -22.27 -24.76
CA GLY A 82 -11.89 -22.36 -23.43
C GLY A 82 -10.84 -22.42 -22.32
N GLY A 83 -11.24 -21.98 -21.12
CA GLY A 83 -10.34 -21.74 -19.98
C GLY A 83 -9.91 -20.27 -19.89
N TYR A 84 -9.31 -19.91 -18.77
CA TYR A 84 -8.81 -18.57 -18.52
C TYR A 84 -7.55 -18.60 -17.66
N TYR A 85 -6.77 -17.53 -17.75
CA TYR A 85 -5.67 -17.27 -16.83
C TYR A 85 -5.73 -15.82 -16.35
N HIS A 86 -4.93 -15.52 -15.33
CA HIS A 86 -4.88 -14.19 -14.74
C HIS A 86 -3.52 -13.56 -14.97
N VAL A 87 -3.56 -12.35 -15.49
CA VAL A 87 -2.40 -11.49 -15.66
C VAL A 87 -2.53 -10.27 -14.77
N TYR A 88 -1.39 -9.66 -14.48
CA TYR A 88 -1.27 -8.53 -13.59
C TYR A 88 -0.44 -7.47 -14.29
N HIS A 89 -0.78 -6.21 -14.05
CA HIS A 89 -0.10 -5.05 -14.59
C HIS A 89 -0.11 -3.93 -13.53
N PRO A 90 0.83 -2.97 -13.58
CA PRO A 90 0.85 -1.87 -12.63
C PRO A 90 -0.43 -1.02 -12.78
N THR A 91 -0.90 -0.49 -11.66
CA THR A 91 -1.87 0.59 -11.66
C THR A 91 -1.20 1.88 -12.11
N ASP A 92 -1.96 2.74 -12.78
CA ASP A 92 -1.50 4.06 -13.18
C ASP A 92 -0.92 4.85 -11.97
N PRO A 93 0.29 5.42 -12.08
CA PRO A 93 0.93 6.11 -10.96
C PRO A 93 0.12 7.27 -10.38
N ASP A 94 -0.64 7.99 -11.20
CA ASP A 94 -1.49 9.10 -10.73
C ASP A 94 -2.65 8.55 -9.91
N GLN A 95 -3.23 7.40 -10.31
CA GLN A 95 -4.26 6.72 -9.51
C GLN A 95 -3.72 6.24 -8.15
N ILE A 96 -2.50 5.69 -8.13
CA ILE A 96 -1.85 5.29 -6.87
C ILE A 96 -1.63 6.53 -5.98
N ALA A 97 -1.15 7.64 -6.54
CA ALA A 97 -0.91 8.88 -5.80
C ALA A 97 -2.22 9.47 -5.23
N ASP A 98 -3.30 9.49 -6.01
CA ASP A 98 -4.62 9.92 -5.56
C ASP A 98 -5.15 9.06 -4.41
N ASP A 99 -4.96 7.74 -4.49
CA ASP A 99 -5.34 6.81 -3.42
C ASP A 99 -4.51 7.03 -2.14
N MET A 100 -3.20 7.28 -2.26
CA MET A 100 -2.36 7.67 -1.12
C MET A 100 -2.87 8.95 -0.45
N GLN A 101 -3.21 9.97 -1.25
CA GLN A 101 -3.73 11.23 -0.74
C GLN A 101 -5.06 11.05 -0.01
N ARG A 102 -5.95 10.18 -0.51
CA ARG A 102 -7.20 9.81 0.17
C ARG A 102 -6.94 9.20 1.54
N VAL A 103 -6.05 8.20 1.62
CA VAL A 103 -5.71 7.53 2.88
C VAL A 103 -5.16 8.53 3.92
N LEU A 104 -4.29 9.45 3.49
CA LEU A 104 -3.75 10.49 4.37
C LEU A 104 -4.85 11.43 4.90
N ASN A 105 -5.79 11.83 4.03
CA ASN A 105 -6.90 12.69 4.42
C ASN A 105 -7.82 12.01 5.45
N ASP A 106 -8.09 10.70 5.28
CA ASP A 106 -8.89 9.92 6.22
C ASP A 106 -8.22 9.85 7.61
N TRP A 107 -6.90 9.66 7.64
CA TRP A 107 -6.14 9.67 8.89
C TRP A 107 -6.14 11.05 9.53
N TYR A 108 -5.97 12.11 8.74
CA TYR A 108 -6.06 13.48 9.23
C TYR A 108 -7.40 13.75 9.92
N ALA A 109 -8.51 13.36 9.27
CA ALA A 109 -9.85 13.50 9.84
C ALA A 109 -9.99 12.70 11.15
N LYS A 110 -9.54 11.44 11.16
CA LYS A 110 -9.58 10.57 12.34
C LYS A 110 -8.77 11.14 13.52
N MET A 111 -7.56 11.64 13.26
CA MET A 111 -6.72 12.24 14.30
C MET A 111 -7.35 13.53 14.82
N GLY A 112 -7.94 14.36 13.95
CA GLY A 112 -8.69 15.55 14.34
C GLY A 112 -9.87 15.24 15.26
N GLN A 113 -10.59 14.14 15.00
CA GLN A 113 -11.66 13.66 15.88
C GLN A 113 -11.12 13.24 17.24
N LEU A 114 -10.10 12.40 17.31
CA LEU A 114 -9.49 11.93 18.57
C LEU A 114 -8.96 13.09 19.43
N ILE A 115 -8.36 14.11 18.81
CA ILE A 115 -7.92 15.32 19.51
C ILE A 115 -9.11 16.11 20.07
N SER A 116 -10.23 16.14 19.35
CA SER A 116 -11.45 16.81 19.81
C SER A 116 -12.06 16.07 21.00
N GLU A 117 -12.17 14.74 20.91
CA GLU A 117 -12.60 13.87 22.01
C GLU A 117 -11.70 14.03 23.25
N PHE A 118 -10.38 14.08 23.06
CA PHE A 118 -9.44 14.35 24.14
C PHE A 118 -9.71 15.71 24.80
N ARG A 119 -9.92 16.77 24.01
CA ARG A 119 -10.24 18.10 24.57
C ARG A 119 -11.52 18.07 25.38
N GLU A 120 -12.57 17.40 24.91
CA GLU A 120 -13.83 17.27 25.63
C GLU A 120 -13.64 16.50 26.94
N GLN A 121 -12.93 15.38 26.90
CA GLN A 121 -12.65 14.55 28.08
C GLN A 121 -11.94 15.32 29.20
N TYR A 122 -10.98 16.20 28.84
CA TYR A 122 -10.14 16.90 29.82
C TYR A 122 -10.55 18.36 30.08
N ARG A 123 -11.58 18.90 29.39
CA ARG A 123 -12.12 20.25 29.65
C ARG A 123 -12.78 20.34 31.02
N ASP A 124 -13.46 19.28 31.46
CA ASP A 124 -14.17 19.23 32.75
C ASP A 124 -13.25 18.89 33.95
N SER A 125 -11.94 18.72 33.71
CA SER A 125 -10.95 18.41 34.75
C SER A 125 -10.33 19.64 35.41
N THR A 126 -10.72 20.85 35.00
CA THR A 126 -10.18 22.09 35.58
C THR A 126 -10.90 22.36 36.90
N PRO A 127 -10.24 22.29 38.08
CA PRO A 127 -10.86 22.72 39.32
C PRO A 127 -11.19 24.20 39.19
N VAL A 128 -12.46 24.56 39.40
CA VAL A 128 -12.84 25.96 39.60
C VAL A 128 -12.15 26.41 40.88
N GLU A 129 -11.03 27.13 40.76
CA GLU A 129 -10.46 27.87 41.90
C GLU A 129 -11.49 28.93 42.30
N GLN A 130 -12.02 28.79 43.51
CA GLN A 130 -12.90 29.76 44.18
C GLN A 130 -12.07 30.83 44.89
#